data_AF-A0A848YAE7-F1
#
_entry.id   AF-A0A848YAE7-F1
#
_cell.length_a   1.000
_cell.length_b   1.000
_cell.length_c   1.000
_cell.angle_alpha   90.00
_cell.angle_beta   90.00
_cell.angle_gamma   90.00
#
_symmetry.space_group_name_H-M   'P 1'
#
loop_
_entity.id
_entity.type
_entity.pdbx_description
1 polymer ?
#
loop_
_entity_poly.entity_id
_entity_poly.type
_entity_poly.pdbx_seq_one_letter_code
_entity_poly.pdbx_strand_id
1 'polypeptide(L)'
;MGNITEIKLFSALSPQSCQRYAPALSWRTYTENELVVDIDDTSDDVLFVVSGMVRVVHRAEIGKEVILGDRGPGSYFGEMAAIDGLARSANV
;
A
#
# COMPACT_ATOMS: atom_id res chain seq x y z
N MET A 1 -7.07 -12.33 -11.64
CA MET A 1 -7.38 -12.12 -10.21
C MET A 1 -6.14 -12.54 -9.44
N GLY A 2 -5.55 -11.68 -8.63
CA GLY A 2 -4.25 -11.98 -8.02
C GLY A 2 -4.35 -13.01 -6.90
N ASN A 3 -3.21 -13.63 -6.56
CA ASN A 3 -3.12 -14.62 -5.49
C ASN A 3 -2.43 -14.04 -4.25
N ILE A 4 -2.99 -14.28 -3.05
CA ILE A 4 -2.41 -13.83 -1.77
C ILE A 4 -0.93 -14.25 -1.61
N THR A 5 -0.50 -15.36 -2.22
CA THR A 5 0.90 -15.80 -2.17
C THR A 5 1.85 -14.95 -3.01
N GLU A 6 1.35 -14.10 -3.92
CA GLU A 6 2.16 -13.11 -4.65
C GLU A 6 2.61 -11.95 -3.74
N ILE A 7 1.92 -11.75 -2.62
CA ILE A 7 2.32 -10.79 -1.60
C ILE A 7 3.47 -11.42 -0.80
N LYS A 8 4.67 -10.83 -0.90
CA LYS A 8 5.89 -11.37 -0.28
C LYS A 8 5.72 -11.66 1.21
N LEU A 9 5.02 -10.77 1.94
CA LEU A 9 4.74 -10.93 3.38
C LEU A 9 3.93 -12.20 3.70
N PHE A 10 3.07 -12.64 2.79
CA PHE A 10 2.16 -13.77 2.96
C PHE A 10 2.59 -15.03 2.19
N SER A 11 3.76 -15.01 1.56
CA SER A 11 4.28 -16.13 0.77
C SER A 11 4.47 -17.43 1.56
N ALA A 12 4.61 -17.35 2.89
CA ALA A 12 4.78 -18.48 3.79
C ALA A 12 3.47 -19.00 4.41
N LEU A 13 2.31 -18.45 4.05
CA LEU A 13 1.03 -18.91 4.58
C LEU A 13 0.70 -20.33 4.07
N SER A 14 0.08 -21.13 4.94
CA SER A 14 -0.45 -22.44 4.54
C SER A 14 -1.66 -22.26 3.59
N PRO A 15 -2.01 -23.28 2.78
CA PRO A 15 -3.18 -23.22 1.91
C PRO A 15 -4.48 -22.87 2.65
N GLN A 16 -4.67 -23.38 3.88
CA GLN A 16 -5.85 -23.04 4.69
C GLN A 16 -5.87 -21.57 5.11
N SER A 17 -4.72 -21.02 5.52
CA SER A 17 -4.60 -19.59 5.84
C SER A 17 -4.82 -18.72 4.61
N CYS A 18 -4.30 -19.11 3.45
CA CYS A 18 -4.56 -18.40 2.19
C CYS A 18 -6.06 -18.33 1.88
N GLN A 19 -6.78 -19.45 1.97
CA GLN A 19 -8.23 -19.47 1.77
C GLN A 19 -8.98 -18.61 2.79
N ARG A 20 -8.51 -18.57 4.04
CA ARG A 20 -9.12 -17.78 5.11
C ARG A 20 -8.96 -16.28 4.91
N TYR A 21 -7.79 -15.83 4.45
CA TYR A 21 -7.45 -14.40 4.39
C TYR A 21 -7.62 -13.77 3.00
N ALA A 22 -7.57 -14.54 1.91
CA ALA A 22 -7.75 -14.03 0.56
C ALA A 22 -9.05 -13.21 0.34
N PRO A 23 -10.21 -13.55 0.95
CA PRO A 23 -11.43 -12.75 0.80
C PRO A 23 -11.35 -11.34 1.39
N ALA A 24 -10.41 -11.07 2.29
CA ALA A 24 -10.21 -9.74 2.88
C ALA A 24 -9.34 -8.83 1.98
N LEU A 25 -8.79 -9.36 0.89
CA LEU A 25 -7.91 -8.60 0.00
C LEU A 25 -8.68 -8.02 -1.19
N SER A 26 -8.37 -6.77 -1.51
CA SER A 26 -8.81 -6.10 -2.75
C SER A 26 -7.62 -5.96 -3.70
N TRP A 27 -7.82 -6.35 -4.96
CA TRP A 27 -6.81 -6.21 -6.02
C TRP A 27 -7.09 -4.96 -6.83
N ARG A 28 -6.12 -4.05 -6.88
CA ARG A 28 -6.23 -2.77 -7.59
C ARG A 28 -5.04 -2.60 -8.52
N THR A 29 -5.26 -1.92 -9.64
CA THR A 29 -4.23 -1.59 -10.63
C THR A 29 -4.31 -0.11 -10.93
N TYR A 30 -3.15 0.53 -10.99
CA TYR A 30 -3.02 1.96 -11.21
C TYR A 30 -2.16 2.20 -12.44
N THR A 31 -2.48 3.26 -13.17
CA THR A 31 -1.69 3.72 -14.31
C THR A 31 -0.49 4.57 -13.84
N GLU A 32 0.46 4.84 -14.75
CA GLU A 32 1.62 5.66 -14.42
C GLU A 32 1.19 7.05 -13.93
N ASN A 33 1.77 7.51 -12.81
CA ASN A 33 1.47 8.78 -12.15
C ASN A 33 0.04 8.91 -11.57
N GLU A 34 -0.73 7.82 -11.50
CA GLU A 34 -2.01 7.81 -10.80
C GLU A 34 -1.80 7.81 -9.29
N LEU A 35 -2.55 8.64 -8.57
CA LEU A 35 -2.49 8.73 -7.10
C LEU A 35 -3.14 7.49 -6.48
N VAL A 36 -2.38 6.75 -5.68
CA VAL A 36 -2.83 5.53 -5.01
C VAL A 36 -3.45 5.85 -3.65
N VAL A 37 -2.80 6.75 -2.90
CA VAL A 37 -3.27 7.25 -1.59
C VAL A 37 -3.03 8.75 -1.50
N ASP A 38 -4.05 9.51 -1.10
CA ASP A 38 -3.90 10.91 -0.72
C ASP A 38 -3.72 11.05 0.81
N ILE A 39 -2.99 12.08 1.25
CA ILE A 39 -2.77 12.40 2.65
C ILE A 39 -4.09 12.67 3.42
N ASP A 40 -5.12 13.16 2.72
CA ASP A 40 -6.44 13.42 3.28
C ASP A 40 -7.38 12.21 3.21
N ASP A 41 -6.91 11.06 2.69
CA ASP A 41 -7.69 9.83 2.64
C ASP A 41 -7.94 9.28 4.06
N THR A 42 -9.18 8.91 4.35
CA THR A 42 -9.61 8.41 5.66
C THR A 42 -9.52 6.89 5.80
N SER A 43 -9.05 6.19 4.75
CA SER A 43 -8.84 4.74 4.80
C SER A 43 -7.67 4.37 5.71
N ASP A 44 -7.75 3.19 6.30
CA ASP A 44 -6.75 2.59 7.17
C ASP A 44 -6.20 1.26 6.59
N ASP A 45 -6.52 0.96 5.33
CA ASP A 45 -6.03 -0.23 4.64
C ASP A 45 -4.50 -0.23 4.52
N VAL A 46 -3.89 -1.42 4.61
CA VAL A 46 -2.49 -1.67 4.25
C VAL A 46 -2.42 -2.13 2.80
N LEU A 47 -1.58 -1.47 2.01
CA LEU A 47 -1.39 -1.78 0.59
C LEU A 47 -0.09 -2.55 0.37
N PHE A 48 -0.12 -3.52 -0.53
CA PHE A 48 1.03 -4.36 -0.89
C PHE A 48 1.38 -4.16 -2.36
N VAL A 49 2.65 -3.85 -2.64
CA VAL A 49 3.12 -3.69 -4.02
C VAL A 49 3.44 -5.07 -4.56
N VAL A 50 2.61 -5.57 -5.46
CA VAL A 50 2.80 -6.89 -6.09
C VAL A 50 3.62 -6.77 -7.39
N SER A 51 3.45 -5.68 -8.11
CA SER A 51 4.20 -5.34 -9.32
C SER A 51 4.30 -3.82 -9.49
N GLY A 52 5.26 -3.36 -10.30
CA GLY A 52 5.48 -1.93 -10.53
C GLY A 52 6.28 -1.23 -9.41
N MET A 53 6.20 0.09 -9.39
CA MET A 53 6.89 0.96 -8.45
C MET A 53 5.96 2.10 -8.06
N VAL A 54 5.91 2.43 -6.78
CA VAL A 54 5.22 3.63 -6.27
C VAL A 54 6.22 4.58 -5.62
N ARG A 55 5.89 5.87 -5.56
CA ARG A 55 6.73 6.89 -4.96
C ARG A 55 6.01 7.51 -3.77
N VAL A 56 6.63 7.42 -2.60
CA VAL A 56 6.08 8.05 -1.39
C VAL A 56 6.51 9.50 -1.35
N VAL A 57 5.54 10.40 -1.28
CA VAL A 57 5.75 11.86 -1.25
C VAL A 57 5.05 12.46 -0.04
N HIS A 58 5.79 13.20 0.77
CA HIS A 58 5.22 14.01 1.83
C HIS A 58 5.04 15.45 1.34
N ARG A 59 3.80 15.95 1.38
CA ARG A 59 3.52 17.37 1.18
C ARG A 59 3.88 18.11 2.46
N ALA A 60 4.99 18.86 2.42
CA ALA A 60 5.35 19.80 3.48
C ALA A 60 4.55 21.10 3.30
N GLU A 61 5.00 22.20 3.93
CA GLU A 61 4.45 23.54 3.73
C GLU A 61 4.16 23.84 2.25
N ILE A 62 3.12 24.65 2.01
CA ILE A 62 2.55 24.96 0.69
C ILE A 62 3.64 25.04 -0.40
N GLY A 63 3.59 24.10 -1.34
CA GLY A 63 4.45 24.05 -2.51
C GLY A 63 5.76 23.28 -2.35
N LYS A 64 6.05 22.68 -1.19
CA LYS A 64 7.21 21.81 -1.00
C LYS A 64 6.78 20.35 -0.89
N GLU A 65 7.21 19.55 -1.84
CA GLU A 65 7.08 18.10 -1.80
C GLU A 65 8.44 17.47 -1.47
N VAL A 66 8.45 16.56 -0.50
CA VAL A 66 9.62 15.80 -0.11
C VAL A 66 9.40 14.35 -0.53
N ILE A 67 10.27 13.86 -1.42
CA ILE A 67 10.28 12.44 -1.80
C ILE A 67 10.87 11.65 -0.64
N LEU A 68 10.05 10.80 -0.01
CA LEU A 68 10.48 9.89 1.06
C LEU A 68 11.10 8.60 0.49
N GLY A 69 10.85 8.32 -0.79
CA GLY A 69 11.52 7.29 -1.57
C GLY A 69 10.56 6.42 -2.36
N ASP A 70 11.14 5.55 -3.18
CA ASP A 70 10.39 4.65 -4.05
C ASP A 70 10.20 3.29 -3.38
N ARG A 71 9.12 2.58 -3.73
CA ARG A 71 8.72 1.28 -3.16
C ARG A 71 8.29 0.33 -4.28
N GLY A 72 9.00 -0.79 -4.38
CA GLY A 72 8.82 -1.79 -5.43
C GLY A 72 8.17 -3.09 -4.95
N PRO A 73 8.17 -4.15 -5.76
CA PRO A 73 7.47 -5.39 -5.45
C PRO A 73 7.94 -6.05 -4.14
N GLY A 74 6.98 -6.51 -3.34
CA GLY A 74 7.20 -7.09 -2.01
C GLY A 74 7.30 -6.09 -0.87
N SER A 75 7.22 -4.78 -1.16
CA SER A 75 7.03 -3.75 -0.14
C SER A 75 5.55 -3.54 0.18
N TYR A 76 5.29 -2.79 1.24
CA TYR A 76 3.96 -2.38 1.69
C TYR A 76 4.01 -0.94 2.21
N PHE A 77 2.85 -0.31 2.32
CA PHE A 77 2.67 1.03 2.88
C PHE A 77 1.26 1.22 3.43
N GLY A 78 1.06 2.31 4.18
CA GLY A 78 -0.23 2.62 4.83
C GLY A 78 -0.39 1.98 6.21
N GLU A 79 0.65 1.29 6.69
CA GLU A 79 0.68 0.61 7.97
C GLU A 79 0.56 1.55 9.17
N MET A 80 0.99 2.81 9.04
CA MET A 80 0.88 3.79 10.11
C MET A 80 -0.59 4.02 10.49
N ALA A 81 -1.41 4.44 9.52
CA ALA A 81 -2.85 4.63 9.71
C ALA A 81 -3.56 3.35 10.19
N ALA A 82 -3.13 2.18 9.69
CA ALA A 82 -3.67 0.89 10.12
C ALA A 82 -3.37 0.55 11.59
N ILE A 83 -2.27 1.07 12.15
CA ILE A 83 -1.80 0.79 13.51
C ILE A 83 -2.32 1.83 14.51
N ASP A 84 -2.22 3.12 14.17
CA ASP A 84 -2.53 4.23 15.09
C ASP A 84 -3.92 4.84 14.87
N GLY A 85 -4.60 4.51 13.76
CA GLY A 85 -5.92 5.04 13.42
C GLY A 85 -5.90 6.53 13.05
N LEU A 86 -4.74 7.12 12.80
CA LEU A 86 -4.59 8.50 12.36
C LEU A 86 -4.68 8.62 10.83
N ALA A 87 -4.73 9.85 10.34
CA ALA A 87 -4.74 10.13 8.90
C ALA A 87 -3.48 9.60 8.20
N ARG A 88 -3.57 9.43 6.87
CA ARG A 88 -2.42 9.03 6.05
C ARG A 88 -1.26 9.99 6.27
N SER A 89 -0.05 9.45 6.34
CA SER A 89 1.15 10.23 6.66
C SER A 89 1.83 10.85 5.42
N ALA A 90 1.48 10.36 4.23
CA ALA A 90 2.07 10.76 2.95
C ALA A 90 1.15 10.35 1.78
N ASN A 91 1.40 10.95 0.62
CA ASN A 91 0.86 10.51 -0.65
C ASN A 91 1.68 9.36 -1.20
N VAL A 92 1.04 8.49 -1.98
CA VAL A 92 1.67 7.37 -2.70
C VAL A 92 1.12 7.26 -4.10
#